data_AF-A0A6I3DH86-F1
#
_entry.id   AF-A0A6I3DH86-F1
#
_cell.length_a   1.000
_cell.length_b   1.000
_cell.length_c   1.000
_cell.angle_alpha   90.00
_cell.angle_beta   90.00
_cell.angle_gamma   90.00
#
_symmetry.space_group_name_H-M   'P 1'
#
loop_
_entity.id
_entity.type
_entity.pdbx_description
1 polymer ?
#
loop_
_entity_poly.entity_id
_entity_poly.type
_entity_poly.pdbx_seq_one_letter_code
_entity_poly.pdbx_strand_id
1 'polypeptide(L)'
;MLWRRARYRNHHRAHLNGLRLPLGRYAIGVTTLAERLGYSEDARLLIINCDDLGSTRAANVAIYESLREGLATSATLMVPCPWARDAAAEYRGEDVGVHLTLNSEWENYRWGPITRSPSLLDGDGGFP
;
A
#
# COMPACT_ATOMS: atom_id res chain seq x y z
N MET A 1 -2.65 9.76 9.31
CA MET A 1 -2.12 11.12 9.03
C MET A 1 -2.70 11.53 7.69
N LEU A 2 -3.55 12.56 7.68
CA LEU A 2 -4.43 12.92 6.56
C LEU A 2 -3.64 13.19 5.27
N TRP A 3 -4.07 12.54 4.18
CA TRP A 3 -3.96 12.89 2.77
C TRP A 3 -4.09 14.41 2.49
N ARG A 4 -3.02 15.18 2.75
CA ARG A 4 -3.10 16.66 2.75
C ARG A 4 -2.38 17.36 1.59
N ARG A 5 -1.90 16.66 0.57
CA ARG A 5 -1.04 17.30 -0.44
C ARG A 5 -1.53 17.33 -1.89
N ALA A 6 -2.80 17.07 -2.13
CA ALA A 6 -3.40 17.26 -3.47
C ALA A 6 -4.61 18.22 -3.41
N ARG A 7 -4.36 19.49 -3.08
CA ARG A 7 -5.30 20.58 -3.38
C ARG A 7 -4.56 21.71 -4.07
N TYR A 8 -4.37 21.57 -5.38
CA TYR A 8 -4.05 22.70 -6.24
C TYR A 8 -5.37 23.38 -6.63
N ARG A 9 -5.50 24.65 -6.24
CA ARG A 9 -6.61 25.54 -6.61
C ARG A 9 -6.68 25.67 -8.13
N ASN A 10 -7.88 25.51 -8.69
CA ASN A 10 -8.26 26.25 -9.90
C ASN A 10 -9.65 26.86 -9.69
N HIS A 11 -9.68 28.19 -9.71
CA HIS A 11 -10.89 29.00 -9.74
C HIS A 11 -11.39 29.08 -11.17
N HIS A 12 -12.57 28.53 -11.45
CA HIS A 12 -13.39 29.02 -12.55
C HIS A 12 -14.86 29.16 -12.09
N ARG A 13 -15.29 30.43 -12.11
CA ARG A 13 -16.68 30.89 -12.01
C ARG A 13 -17.47 30.28 -13.19
N ALA A 14 -18.65 29.72 -12.92
CA ALA A 14 -19.64 29.46 -13.96
C ALA A 14 -20.98 30.13 -13.58
N HIS A 15 -21.41 31.02 -14.46
CA HIS A 15 -22.70 31.70 -14.47
C HIS A 15 -23.82 30.72 -14.86
N LEU A 16 -25.02 31.00 -14.33
CA LEU A 16 -26.30 30.33 -14.54
C LEU A 16 -26.71 30.21 -16.02
N ASN A 17 -27.39 29.11 -16.41
CA ASN A 17 -28.68 29.12 -17.13
C ASN A 17 -29.16 27.73 -17.58
N GLY A 18 -30.48 27.49 -17.42
CA GLY A 18 -31.28 26.76 -18.41
C GLY A 18 -31.66 25.30 -18.09
N LEU A 19 -32.90 25.10 -17.62
CA LEU A 19 -33.59 23.81 -17.63
C LEU A 19 -33.62 23.19 -19.04
N ARG A 20 -33.14 21.94 -19.17
CA ARG A 20 -33.61 20.91 -20.11
C ARG A 20 -33.23 19.56 -19.51
N LEU A 21 -34.22 18.77 -19.10
CA LEU A 21 -34.04 17.37 -18.72
C LEU A 21 -34.25 16.50 -19.97
N PRO A 22 -33.22 15.89 -20.57
CA PRO A 22 -33.44 14.83 -21.52
C PRO A 22 -33.77 13.54 -20.76
N LEU A 23 -34.78 12.83 -21.24
CA LEU A 23 -35.05 11.42 -20.93
C LEU A 23 -33.84 10.59 -21.40
N GLY A 24 -32.78 10.57 -20.60
CA GLY A 24 -31.56 9.79 -20.81
C GLY A 24 -31.51 8.66 -19.81
N ARG A 25 -31.40 7.44 -20.31
CA ARG A 25 -31.02 6.19 -19.63
C ARG A 25 -30.71 6.36 -18.14
N TYR A 26 -31.47 5.68 -17.28
CA TYR A 26 -31.03 5.35 -15.91
C TYR A 26 -29.80 4.41 -16.03
N ALA A 27 -28.65 4.95 -16.42
CA ALA A 27 -27.38 4.36 -16.09
C ALA A 27 -27.26 4.56 -14.58
N ILE A 28 -27.32 3.47 -13.82
CA ILE A 28 -26.81 3.50 -12.45
C ILE A 28 -25.34 3.84 -12.63
N GLY A 29 -25.00 5.13 -12.52
CA GLY A 29 -23.65 5.62 -12.74
C GLY A 29 -22.75 5.01 -11.67
N VAL A 30 -22.09 3.90 -12.02
CA VAL A 30 -21.08 3.31 -11.15
C VAL A 30 -19.86 4.22 -11.24
N THR A 31 -19.78 5.18 -10.33
CA THR A 31 -18.58 5.99 -10.13
C THR A 31 -17.42 5.07 -9.82
N THR A 32 -16.31 5.20 -10.56
CA THR A 32 -15.10 4.42 -10.33
C THR A 32 -14.49 4.74 -8.96
N LEU A 33 -13.62 3.86 -8.45
CA LEU A 33 -12.87 4.14 -7.22
C LEU A 33 -12.04 5.42 -7.34
N ALA A 34 -11.43 5.66 -8.51
CA ALA A 34 -10.63 6.85 -8.77
C ALA A 34 -11.48 8.14 -8.64
N GLU A 35 -12.67 8.17 -9.25
CA GLU A 35 -13.59 9.31 -9.14
C GLU A 35 -14.08 9.50 -7.69
N ARG A 36 -14.39 8.41 -6.98
CA ARG A 36 -14.78 8.47 -5.56
C ARG A 36 -13.66 8.99 -4.65
N LEU A 37 -12.40 8.82 -5.05
CA LEU A 37 -11.22 9.39 -4.38
C LEU A 37 -10.93 10.85 -4.81
N GLY A 38 -11.74 11.43 -5.72
CA GLY A 38 -11.65 12.81 -6.15
C GLY A 38 -10.76 13.06 -7.38
N TYR A 39 -10.39 12.00 -8.11
CA TYR A 39 -9.66 12.10 -9.37
C TYR A 39 -10.61 12.30 -10.56
N SER A 40 -10.08 12.82 -11.67
CA SER A 40 -10.85 12.92 -12.92
C SER A 40 -11.11 11.54 -13.53
N GLU A 41 -12.15 11.46 -14.37
CA GLU A 41 -12.54 10.23 -15.07
C GLU A 41 -11.40 9.66 -15.96
N ASP A 42 -10.56 10.53 -16.51
CA ASP A 42 -9.43 10.16 -17.36
C ASP A 42 -8.11 9.93 -16.60
N ALA A 43 -8.10 10.09 -15.27
CA ALA A 43 -6.90 9.91 -14.47
C ALA A 43 -6.32 8.49 -14.59
N ARG A 44 -4.99 8.39 -14.47
CA ARG A 44 -4.27 7.12 -14.34
C ARG A 44 -3.51 7.15 -13.03
N LEU A 45 -3.79 6.18 -12.17
CA LEU A 45 -3.23 6.07 -10.84
C LEU A 45 -2.42 4.78 -10.75
N LEU A 46 -1.27 4.84 -10.10
CA LEU A 46 -0.37 3.71 -9.93
C LEU A 46 0.07 3.63 -8.47
N ILE A 47 0.00 2.42 -7.92
CA ILE A 47 0.62 2.07 -6.64
C ILE A 47 1.82 1.19 -6.99
N ILE A 48 3.01 1.63 -6.61
CA ILE A 48 4.25 0.86 -6.68
C ILE A 48 4.55 0.43 -5.25
N ASN A 49 4.22 -0.83 -4.93
CA ASN A 49 4.49 -1.40 -3.62
C ASN A 49 5.82 -2.14 -3.61
N CYS A 50 6.65 -1.88 -2.61
CA CYS A 50 7.79 -2.71 -2.29
C CYS A 50 7.40 -3.81 -1.30
N ASP A 51 7.55 -5.06 -1.73
CA ASP A 51 7.34 -6.24 -0.89
C ASP A 51 8.59 -6.50 -0.02
N ASP A 52 8.45 -7.38 0.97
CA ASP A 52 9.54 -7.92 1.81
C ASP A 52 10.27 -6.95 2.73
N LEU A 53 9.65 -5.82 3.09
CA LEU A 53 10.18 -4.98 4.17
C LEU A 53 10.22 -5.83 5.46
N GLY A 54 11.36 -5.85 6.13
CA GLY A 54 11.61 -6.65 7.33
C GLY A 54 12.25 -8.02 7.07
N SER A 55 12.36 -8.47 5.81
CA SER A 55 12.97 -9.77 5.47
C SER A 55 14.46 -9.79 5.79
N THR A 56 15.22 -8.80 5.33
CA THR A 56 16.66 -8.65 5.53
C THR A 56 17.03 -7.19 5.76
N ARG A 57 18.20 -6.93 6.34
CA ARG A 57 18.73 -5.57 6.45
C ARG A 57 18.88 -4.89 5.08
N ALA A 58 19.36 -5.63 4.09
CA ALA A 58 19.55 -5.12 2.74
C ALA A 58 18.22 -4.70 2.11
N ALA A 59 17.17 -5.53 2.27
CA ALA A 59 15.83 -5.19 1.83
C ALA A 59 15.31 -3.91 2.51
N ASN A 60 15.46 -3.80 3.84
CA ASN A 60 15.05 -2.59 4.58
C ASN A 60 15.67 -1.32 3.99
N VAL A 61 17.00 -1.32 3.79
CA VAL A 61 17.72 -0.16 3.23
C VAL A 61 17.20 0.19 1.84
N ALA A 62 17.15 -0.79 0.92
CA ALA A 62 16.75 -0.56 -0.46
C ALA A 62 15.29 -0.10 -0.58
N ILE A 63 14.39 -0.66 0.24
CA ILE A 63 12.97 -0.30 0.24
C ILE A 63 12.76 1.11 0.77
N TYR A 64 13.40 1.46 1.89
CA TYR A 64 13.30 2.82 2.40
C TYR A 64 13.92 3.86 1.47
N GLU A 65 15.04 3.53 0.82
CA GLU A 65 15.62 4.37 -0.24
C GLU A 65 14.63 4.56 -1.39
N SER A 66 14.04 3.47 -1.89
CA SER A 66 13.02 3.50 -2.96
C SER A 66 11.81 4.38 -2.59
N LEU A 67 11.33 4.32 -1.34
CA LEU A 67 10.25 5.17 -0.85
C LEU A 67 10.66 6.64 -0.73
N ARG A 68 11.86 6.91 -0.22
CA ARG A 68 12.34 8.27 0.08
C ARG A 68 12.78 9.02 -1.19
N GLU A 69 13.24 8.29 -2.20
CA GLU A 69 13.58 8.84 -3.52
C GLU A 69 12.39 8.87 -4.49
N GLY A 70 11.25 8.29 -4.09
CA GLY A 70 10.00 8.33 -4.86
C GLY A 70 9.91 7.31 -5.99
N LEU A 71 10.76 6.29 -5.99
CA LEU A 71 10.67 5.14 -6.90
C LEU A 71 9.49 4.22 -6.55
N ALA A 72 9.15 4.14 -5.26
CA ALA A 72 8.01 3.40 -4.74
C ALA A 72 7.01 4.33 -4.04
N THR A 73 5.74 3.94 -4.01
CA THR A 73 4.67 4.71 -3.36
C THR A 73 4.24 4.12 -2.03
N SER A 74 4.50 2.83 -1.80
CA SER A 74 4.18 2.12 -0.55
C SER A 74 5.11 0.92 -0.34
N ALA A 75 5.09 0.35 0.86
CA ALA A 75 5.73 -0.93 1.14
C ALA A 75 4.88 -1.77 2.10
N THR A 76 5.23 -3.04 2.29
CA THR A 76 4.54 -3.92 3.26
C THR A 76 5.52 -4.66 4.15
N LEU A 77 5.35 -4.53 5.48
CA LEU A 77 6.21 -5.13 6.50
C LEU A 77 5.82 -6.59 6.80
N MET A 78 6.78 -7.50 6.67
CA MET A 78 6.70 -8.88 7.13
C MET A 78 7.08 -8.95 8.62
N VAL A 79 6.09 -8.80 9.50
CA VAL A 79 6.30 -8.74 10.96
C VAL A 79 7.05 -9.97 11.54
N PRO A 80 6.81 -11.21 11.07
CA PRO A 80 7.53 -12.38 11.56
C PRO A 80 9.04 -12.40 11.25
N CYS A 81 9.49 -11.65 10.24
CA CYS A 81 10.85 -11.77 9.72
C CYS A 81 11.91 -11.16 10.65
N PRO A 82 13.18 -11.63 10.60
CA PRO A 82 14.22 -11.26 11.56
C PRO A 82 14.55 -9.76 11.63
N TRP A 83 14.31 -9.00 10.55
CA TRP A 83 14.61 -7.56 10.47
C TRP A 83 13.37 -6.67 10.55
N ALA A 84 12.21 -7.22 10.94
CA ALA A 84 10.99 -6.43 11.08
C ALA A 84 11.13 -5.30 12.13
N ARG A 85 11.83 -5.57 13.23
CA ARG A 85 12.08 -4.56 14.27
C ARG A 85 13.03 -3.45 13.80
N ASP A 86 14.02 -3.80 12.99
CA ASP A 86 14.92 -2.84 12.37
C ASP A 86 14.15 -1.93 11.41
N ALA A 87 13.30 -2.51 10.54
CA ALA A 87 12.42 -1.72 9.69
C ALA A 87 11.53 -0.77 10.51
N ALA A 88 10.86 -1.28 11.56
CA ALA A 88 10.01 -0.47 12.41
C ALA A 88 10.76 0.69 13.11
N ALA A 89 12.03 0.50 13.48
CA ALA A 89 12.86 1.55 14.07
C ALA A 89 13.24 2.65 13.06
N GLU A 90 13.30 2.33 11.78
CA GLU A 90 13.61 3.27 10.71
C GLU A 90 12.41 4.03 10.14
N TYR A 91 11.20 3.67 10.54
CA TYR A 91 9.97 4.26 10.04
C TYR A 91 9.88 5.77 10.34
N ARG A 92 9.55 6.58 9.32
CA ARG A 92 9.44 8.05 9.40
C ARG A 92 8.07 8.58 8.98
N GLY A 93 7.08 7.72 8.76
CA GLY A 93 5.73 8.11 8.34
C GLY A 93 5.39 7.77 6.89
N GLU A 94 6.19 6.91 6.24
CA GLU A 94 5.92 6.37 4.91
C GLU A 94 4.60 5.55 4.87
N ASP A 95 4.08 5.25 3.67
CA ASP A 95 2.91 4.37 3.51
C ASP A 95 3.35 2.90 3.61
N VAL A 96 3.23 2.34 4.81
CA VAL A 96 3.65 0.96 5.11
C VAL A 96 2.47 0.15 5.60
N GLY A 97 2.10 -0.86 4.80
CA GLY A 97 1.11 -1.87 5.15
C GLY A 97 1.71 -3.10 5.84
N VAL A 98 0.88 -4.11 6.05
CA VAL A 98 1.30 -5.42 6.61
C VAL A 98 1.35 -6.44 5.49
N HIS A 99 2.49 -7.13 5.36
CA HIS A 99 2.62 -8.29 4.48
C HIS A 99 2.29 -9.55 5.30
N LEU A 100 1.19 -10.21 4.97
CA LEU A 100 0.80 -11.43 5.69
C LEU A 100 1.72 -12.58 5.26
N THR A 101 2.44 -13.13 6.22
CA THR A 101 3.43 -14.18 5.98
C THR A 101 2.95 -15.50 6.59
N LEU A 102 2.87 -16.55 5.76
CA LEU A 102 2.47 -17.91 6.15
C LEU A 102 3.40 -18.99 5.57
N ASN A 103 4.49 -18.55 4.92
CA ASN A 103 5.56 -19.38 4.39
C ASN A 103 6.91 -18.85 4.88
N SER A 104 7.94 -19.68 4.81
CA SER A 104 9.33 -19.27 4.92
C SER A 104 10.08 -20.06 3.86
N GLU A 105 10.61 -19.41 2.84
CA GLU A 105 11.06 -20.08 1.61
C GLU A 105 12.55 -20.46 1.62
N TRP A 106 13.33 -19.89 2.53
CA TRP A 106 14.78 -20.10 2.58
C TRP A 106 15.16 -21.21 3.56
N GLU A 107 16.04 -22.11 3.15
CA GLU A 107 16.48 -23.26 3.95
C GLU A 107 17.18 -22.86 5.25
N ASN A 108 18.12 -21.90 5.18
CA ASN A 108 18.96 -21.51 6.32
C ASN A 108 18.58 -20.16 6.95
N TYR A 109 17.47 -19.55 6.52
CA TYR A 109 17.06 -18.24 6.97
C TYR A 109 15.54 -18.22 7.21
N ARG A 110 15.17 -18.71 8.39
CA ARG A 110 13.78 -19.02 8.76
C ARG A 110 13.11 -17.90 9.53
N TRP A 111 11.80 -17.83 9.38
CA TRP A 111 10.89 -17.12 10.28
C TRP A 111 9.62 -17.93 10.49
N GLY A 112 8.94 -17.69 11.60
CA GLY A 112 7.79 -18.48 12.03
C GLY A 112 6.68 -17.64 12.64
N PRO A 113 5.56 -18.26 13.04
CA PRO A 113 4.41 -17.54 13.57
C PRO A 113 4.75 -16.76 14.85
N ILE A 114 4.18 -15.56 14.96
CA ILE A 114 4.29 -14.71 16.17
C ILE A 114 3.52 -15.33 17.35
N THR A 115 2.48 -16.10 17.05
CA THR A 115 1.64 -16.79 18.03
C THR A 115 2.04 -18.25 18.17
N ARG A 116 1.58 -18.89 19.25
CA ARG A 116 1.70 -20.34 19.40
C ARG A 116 0.75 -21.07 18.44
N SER A 117 1.23 -21.38 17.24
CA SER A 117 0.45 -21.99 16.16
C SER A 117 1.13 -23.24 15.59
N PRO A 118 1.06 -24.39 16.28
CA PRO A 118 1.76 -25.61 15.86
C PRO A 118 1.37 -26.12 14.47
N SER A 119 0.13 -25.88 14.03
CA SER A 119 -0.34 -26.28 12.70
C SER A 119 0.23 -25.44 11.55
N LEU A 120 0.97 -24.38 11.86
CA LEU A 120 1.63 -23.51 10.88
C LEU A 120 3.15 -23.70 10.88
N LEU A 121 3.66 -24.75 11.52
CA LEU A 121 5.09 -25.06 11.55
C LEU A 121 5.38 -26.26 10.66
N ASP A 122 6.54 -26.22 10.00
CA ASP A 122 7.05 -27.31 9.14
C ASP A 122 7.87 -28.37 9.89
N GLY A 123 8.40 -28.01 11.06
CA GLY A 123 9.30 -28.85 11.86
C GLY A 123 10.73 -28.31 11.94
N ASP A 124 11.11 -27.40 11.04
CA ASP A 124 12.46 -26.83 10.91
C ASP A 124 12.55 -25.39 11.46
N GLY A 125 11.66 -25.06 12.39
CA GLY A 125 11.69 -23.80 13.15
C GLY A 125 11.08 -22.60 12.44
N GLY A 126 10.31 -22.82 11.36
CA GLY A 126 9.62 -21.76 10.62
C GLY A 126 8.23 -22.16 10.15
N PHE A 127 7.63 -21.27 9.35
CA PHE A 127 6.50 -21.62 8.49
C PHE A 127 6.87 -22.68 7.45
N PRO A 128 5.91 -23.33 6.74
CA PRO A 128 6.18 -24.17 5.58
C PRO A 128 7.04 -23.52 4.49
#